data_AF-A0A179V959-F1
#
_entry.id   AF-A0A179V959-F1
#
_cell.length_a   1.000
_cell.length_b   1.000
_cell.length_c   1.000
_cell.angle_alpha   90.00
_cell.angle_beta   90.00
_cell.angle_gamma   90.00
#
_symmetry.space_group_name_H-M   'P 1'
#
loop_
_entity.id
_entity.type
_entity.pdbx_description
1 polymer ?
#
loop_
_entity_poly.entity_id
_entity_poly.type
_entity_poly.pdbx_seq_one_letter_code
_entity_poly.pdbx_strand_id
1 'polypeptide(L)'
;MGGNGTYIAMTKHPELFTDVRCIVNPQPTSLRPFVENNLGWMGAADQFDAVDWLIKVNTGFSVDQLSPVEYAKNCHIPTFIIQVRNDVLSSARDVQAIFDNIPAADKKLFWIENSTRRRWDGYNYFPQHPEPMIEWFDKHMK
;
A
#
# COMPACT_ATOMS: atom_id res chain seq x y z
N MET A 1 -1.13 -3.33 -7.89
CA MET A 1 -1.72 -3.52 -6.54
C MET A 1 -1.19 -4.80 -5.90
N GLY A 2 0.14 -4.98 -5.82
CA GLY A 2 0.74 -6.22 -5.28
C GLY A 2 0.61 -6.31 -3.76
N GLY A 3 1.07 -5.27 -3.04
CA GLY A 3 1.03 -5.23 -1.57
C GLY A 3 -0.36 -5.41 -0.97
N ASN A 4 -1.40 -4.81 -1.59
CA ASN A 4 -2.77 -4.99 -1.12
C ASN A 4 -3.21 -6.45 -1.15
N GLY A 5 -2.95 -7.13 -2.28
CA GLY A 5 -3.25 -8.55 -2.42
C GLY A 5 -2.50 -9.39 -1.40
N THR A 6 -1.23 -9.06 -1.13
CA THR A 6 -0.43 -9.74 -0.11
C THR A 6 -1.03 -9.63 1.29
N TYR A 7 -1.43 -8.43 1.75
CA TYR A 7 -2.02 -8.28 3.08
C TYR A 7 -3.37 -8.98 3.22
N ILE A 8 -4.20 -8.93 2.18
CA ILE A 8 -5.47 -9.68 2.15
C ILE A 8 -5.20 -11.19 2.18
N ALA A 9 -4.21 -11.66 1.42
CA ALA A 9 -3.82 -13.07 1.41
C ALA A 9 -3.29 -13.53 2.77
N MET A 10 -2.44 -12.73 3.43
CA MET A 10 -1.98 -13.00 4.81
C MET A 10 -3.14 -13.07 5.81
N THR A 11 -4.21 -12.30 5.59
CA THR A 11 -5.41 -12.35 6.44
C THR A 11 -6.21 -13.63 6.21
N LYS A 12 -6.34 -14.09 4.96
CA LYS A 12 -7.18 -15.24 4.59
C LYS A 12 -6.46 -16.58 4.70
N HIS A 13 -5.17 -16.57 4.42
CA HIS A 13 -4.30 -17.74 4.32
C HIS A 13 -2.94 -17.48 4.99
N PRO A 14 -2.91 -17.14 6.29
CA PRO A 14 -1.66 -16.84 7.01
C PRO A 14 -0.66 -18.00 6.95
N GLU A 15 -1.14 -19.24 6.86
CA GLU A 15 -0.33 -20.45 6.74
C GLU A 15 0.60 -20.47 5.52
N LEU A 16 0.25 -19.75 4.44
CA LEU A 16 1.08 -19.68 3.25
C LEU A 16 2.29 -18.73 3.40
N PHE A 17 2.34 -17.98 4.50
CA PHE A 17 3.36 -16.96 4.75
C PHE A 17 4.30 -17.30 5.91
N THR A 18 4.19 -18.50 6.50
CA THR A 18 5.03 -18.89 7.66
C THR A 18 6.52 -18.89 7.35
N ASP A 19 6.88 -19.21 6.10
CA ASP A 19 8.28 -19.30 5.65
C ASP A 19 8.76 -18.00 4.97
N VAL A 20 7.90 -16.97 4.91
CA VAL A 20 8.25 -15.67 4.33
C VAL A 20 9.00 -14.84 5.37
N ARG A 21 10.27 -14.56 5.09
CA ARG A 21 11.18 -13.91 6.04
C ARG A 21 11.01 -12.40 6.16
N CYS A 22 10.65 -11.74 5.06
CA CYS A 22 10.38 -10.30 5.00
C CYS A 22 9.66 -9.94 3.70
N ILE A 23 9.09 -8.73 3.65
CA ILE A 23 8.52 -8.17 2.41
C ILE A 23 9.03 -6.75 2.14
N VAL A 24 9.15 -6.43 0.86
CA VAL A 24 9.29 -5.06 0.35
C VAL A 24 7.99 -4.73 -0.39
N ASN A 25 7.32 -3.67 0.04
CA ASN A 25 6.03 -3.25 -0.47
C ASN A 25 6.15 -1.88 -1.13
N PRO A 26 6.40 -1.83 -2.45
CA PRO A 26 6.49 -0.58 -3.18
C PRO A 26 5.11 -0.02 -3.48
N GLN A 27 4.86 1.18 -2.99
CA GLN A 27 3.66 1.98 -3.25
C GLN A 27 2.34 1.26 -2.88
N PRO A 28 2.13 0.76 -1.64
CA PRO A 28 0.82 0.26 -1.23
C PRO A 28 -0.21 1.40 -1.31
N THR A 29 -1.45 1.08 -1.70
CA THR A 29 -2.43 2.15 -1.97
C THR A 29 -3.82 1.71 -1.66
N SER A 30 -4.48 2.44 -0.77
CA SER A 30 -5.91 2.28 -0.56
C SER A 30 -6.71 2.78 -1.74
N LEU A 31 -7.82 2.10 -1.96
CA LEU A 31 -8.73 2.40 -3.05
C LEU A 31 -9.56 3.65 -2.73
N ARG A 32 -9.80 3.95 -1.44
CA ARG A 32 -10.51 5.15 -1.00
C ARG A 32 -9.86 6.47 -1.47
N PRO A 33 -8.61 6.81 -1.08
CA PRO A 33 -7.98 8.05 -1.55
C PRO A 33 -7.84 8.07 -3.07
N PHE A 34 -7.66 6.90 -3.72
CA PHE A 34 -7.67 6.81 -5.17
C PHE A 34 -9.01 7.29 -5.76
N VAL A 35 -10.14 6.78 -5.27
CA VAL A 35 -11.48 7.17 -5.74
C VAL A 35 -11.78 8.63 -5.40
N GLU A 36 -11.54 9.05 -4.15
CA GLU A 36 -11.80 10.43 -3.69
C GLU A 36 -11.01 11.46 -4.50
N ASN A 37 -9.72 11.22 -4.77
CA ASN A 37 -8.89 12.13 -5.56
C ASN A 37 -9.36 12.22 -7.02
N ASN A 38 -9.71 11.09 -7.65
CA ASN A 38 -10.21 11.09 -9.02
C ASN A 38 -11.56 11.82 -9.14
N LEU A 39 -12.48 11.56 -8.21
CA LEU A 39 -13.75 12.27 -8.13
C LEU A 39 -13.55 13.77 -7.93
N GLY A 40 -12.61 14.17 -7.08
CA GLY A 40 -12.22 15.57 -6.90
C GLY A 40 -11.76 16.23 -8.20
N TRP A 41 -10.92 15.58 -8.99
CA TRP A 41 -10.46 16.11 -10.29
C TRP A 41 -11.56 16.17 -11.34
N MET A 42 -12.56 15.30 -11.24
CA MET A 42 -13.73 15.30 -12.13
C MET A 42 -14.82 16.29 -11.70
N GLY A 43 -14.66 16.97 -10.57
CA GLY A 43 -15.69 17.86 -10.01
C GLY A 43 -16.90 17.12 -9.43
N ALA A 44 -16.72 15.85 -9.04
CA ALA A 44 -17.75 14.93 -8.58
C ALA A 44 -17.44 14.39 -7.17
N ALA A 45 -16.81 15.21 -6.31
CA ALA A 45 -16.32 14.79 -4.99
C ALA A 45 -17.43 14.24 -4.06
N ASP A 46 -18.69 14.63 -4.28
CA ASP A 46 -19.87 14.17 -3.56
C ASP A 46 -20.40 12.79 -4.04
N GLN A 47 -19.85 12.23 -5.12
CA GLN A 47 -20.31 10.98 -5.72
C GLN A 47 -19.63 9.72 -5.17
N PHE A 48 -18.89 9.83 -4.05
CA PHE A 48 -18.16 8.68 -3.50
C PHE A 48 -19.08 7.48 -3.24
N ASP A 49 -20.22 7.69 -2.58
CA ASP A 49 -21.14 6.61 -2.21
C ASP A 49 -21.75 5.93 -3.44
N ALA A 50 -22.01 6.69 -4.51
CA ALA A 50 -22.49 6.13 -5.77
C ALA A 50 -21.43 5.23 -6.43
N VAL A 51 -20.16 5.65 -6.41
CA VAL A 51 -19.04 4.86 -6.93
C VAL A 51 -18.79 3.62 -6.07
N ASP A 52 -18.81 3.75 -4.74
CA ASP A 52 -18.66 2.61 -3.82
C ASP A 52 -19.76 1.57 -4.05
N TRP A 53 -21.01 2.02 -4.21
CA TRP A 53 -22.13 1.12 -4.54
C TRP A 53 -21.92 0.41 -5.88
N LEU A 54 -21.49 1.11 -6.93
CA LEU A 54 -21.21 0.49 -8.24
C LEU A 54 -20.07 -0.53 -8.17
N ILE A 55 -19.00 -0.22 -7.44
CA ILE A 55 -17.90 -1.16 -7.21
C ILE A 55 -18.40 -2.39 -6.45
N LYS A 56 -19.23 -2.20 -5.43
CA LYS A 56 -19.81 -3.30 -4.65
C LYS A 56 -20.76 -4.17 -5.46
N VAL A 57 -21.60 -3.60 -6.33
CA VAL A 57 -22.47 -4.37 -7.22
C VAL A 57 -21.65 -5.20 -8.21
N ASN A 58 -20.57 -4.64 -8.76
CA ASN A 58 -19.76 -5.31 -9.77
C ASN A 58 -18.79 -6.35 -9.19
N THR A 59 -18.29 -6.14 -7.97
CA THR A 59 -17.21 -6.96 -7.39
C THR A 59 -17.63 -7.74 -6.16
N GLY A 60 -18.75 -7.38 -5.53
CA GLY A 60 -19.18 -7.88 -4.22
C GLY A 60 -18.52 -7.18 -3.02
N PHE A 61 -17.57 -6.28 -3.23
CA PHE A 61 -16.77 -5.65 -2.17
C PHE A 61 -16.88 -4.11 -2.23
N SER A 62 -16.89 -3.45 -1.07
CA SER A 62 -16.73 -2.00 -1.01
C SER A 62 -15.28 -1.58 -1.27
N VAL A 63 -15.09 -0.30 -1.58
CA VAL A 63 -13.80 0.37 -1.74
C VAL A 63 -12.89 0.14 -0.53
N ASP A 64 -13.45 0.20 0.67
CA ASP A 64 -12.68 -0.03 1.91
C ASP A 64 -12.29 -1.50 2.08
N GLN A 65 -13.14 -2.45 1.66
CA GLN A 65 -12.82 -3.87 1.69
C GLN A 65 -11.71 -4.26 0.69
N LEU A 66 -11.49 -3.44 -0.34
CA LEU A 66 -10.40 -3.59 -1.31
C LEU A 66 -9.12 -2.83 -0.92
N SER A 67 -9.16 -2.08 0.18
CA SER A 67 -8.04 -1.29 0.69
C SER A 67 -7.22 -2.07 1.72
N PRO A 68 -5.89 -1.89 1.78
CA PRO A 68 -5.00 -2.69 2.62
C PRO A 68 -5.02 -2.32 4.11
N VAL A 69 -5.53 -1.14 4.47
CA VAL A 69 -5.41 -0.57 5.84
C VAL A 69 -5.88 -1.54 6.91
N GLU A 70 -7.07 -2.14 6.74
CA GLU A 70 -7.64 -3.08 7.70
C GLU A 70 -6.95 -4.44 7.73
N TYR A 71 -6.27 -4.82 6.65
CA TYR A 71 -5.59 -6.12 6.53
C TYR A 71 -4.14 -6.06 6.97
N ALA A 72 -3.53 -4.87 6.97
CA ALA A 72 -2.15 -4.64 7.37
C ALA A 72 -1.86 -5.12 8.82
N LYS A 73 -2.88 -5.12 9.68
CA LYS A 73 -2.81 -5.66 11.06
C LYS A 73 -2.50 -7.15 11.17
N ASN A 74 -2.66 -7.89 10.07
CA ASN A 74 -2.33 -9.31 10.00
C ASN A 74 -0.93 -9.58 9.40
N CYS A 75 -0.18 -8.52 9.06
CA CYS A 75 1.19 -8.63 8.57
C CYS A 75 2.19 -8.70 9.73
N HIS A 76 2.52 -9.90 10.19
CA HIS A 76 3.43 -10.10 11.32
C HIS A 76 4.91 -10.22 10.93
N ILE A 77 5.21 -10.25 9.63
CA ILE A 77 6.57 -10.39 9.11
C ILE A 77 7.25 -9.02 8.94
N PRO A 78 8.59 -8.97 9.00
CA PRO A 78 9.33 -7.75 8.73
C PRO A 78 8.91 -7.10 7.42
N THR A 79 8.61 -5.80 7.47
CA THR A 79 8.01 -5.10 6.32
C THR A 79 8.69 -3.78 6.02
N PHE A 80 9.13 -3.61 4.77
CA PHE A 80 9.63 -2.35 4.25
C PHE A 80 8.66 -1.75 3.23
N ILE A 81 8.07 -0.61 3.55
CA ILE A 81 7.25 0.20 2.63
C ILE A 81 8.09 1.33 2.05
N ILE A 82 7.98 1.51 0.73
CA ILE A 82 8.46 2.72 0.04
C ILE A 82 7.28 3.43 -0.61
N GLN A 83 7.20 4.74 -0.43
CA GLN A 83 6.10 5.54 -0.97
C GLN A 83 6.55 6.93 -1.41
N VAL A 84 6.01 7.43 -2.51
CA VAL A 84 6.12 8.86 -2.89
C VAL A 84 5.26 9.69 -1.95
N ARG A 85 5.88 10.64 -1.23
CA ARG A 85 5.20 11.47 -0.21
C ARG A 85 4.00 12.21 -0.77
N ASN A 86 4.16 12.80 -1.95
CA ASN A 86 3.16 13.64 -2.62
C ASN A 86 2.47 12.90 -3.78
N ASP A 87 2.25 11.59 -3.67
CA ASP A 87 1.54 10.79 -4.68
C ASP A 87 0.09 11.27 -4.82
N VAL A 88 -0.27 11.73 -6.01
CA VAL A 88 -1.62 12.25 -6.33
C VAL A 88 -2.70 11.16 -6.35
N LEU A 89 -2.32 9.89 -6.47
CA LEU A 89 -3.25 8.75 -6.48
C LEU A 89 -3.43 8.10 -5.10
N SER A 90 -2.78 8.65 -4.07
CA SER A 90 -2.83 8.15 -2.70
C SER A 90 -2.85 9.34 -1.73
N SER A 91 -2.68 9.07 -0.43
CA SER A 91 -2.39 10.11 0.55
C SER A 91 -1.31 9.65 1.53
N ALA A 92 -0.45 10.56 1.96
CA ALA A 92 0.58 10.25 2.96
C ALA A 92 -0.05 9.75 4.28
N ARG A 93 -1.22 10.28 4.65
CA ARG A 93 -1.98 9.84 5.82
C ARG A 93 -2.43 8.38 5.70
N ASP A 94 -2.97 8.01 4.54
CA ASP A 94 -3.42 6.64 4.29
C ASP A 94 -2.26 5.63 4.34
N VAL A 95 -1.14 5.96 3.68
CA VAL A 95 0.04 5.08 3.72
C VAL A 95 0.66 5.00 5.12
N GLN A 96 0.65 6.11 5.88
CA GLN A 96 1.03 6.07 7.29
C GLN A 96 0.11 5.16 8.10
N ALA A 97 -1.21 5.20 7.88
CA ALA A 97 -2.15 4.30 8.55
C ALA A 97 -1.91 2.81 8.21
N ILE A 98 -1.59 2.50 6.94
CA ILE A 98 -1.17 1.14 6.55
C ILE A 98 0.06 0.73 7.36
N PHE A 99 1.10 1.57 7.39
CA PHE A 99 2.34 1.29 8.11
C PHE A 99 2.13 1.13 9.62
N ASP A 100 1.34 2.01 10.24
CA ASP A 100 1.08 2.00 11.67
C ASP A 100 0.32 0.74 12.09
N ASN A 101 -0.61 0.28 11.26
CA ASN A 101 -1.38 -0.94 11.51
C ASN A 101 -0.54 -2.22 11.45
N ILE A 102 0.62 -2.24 10.81
CA ILE A 102 1.50 -3.42 10.76
C ILE A 102 2.07 -3.69 12.16
N PRO A 103 1.80 -4.86 12.79
CA PRO A 103 2.28 -5.16 14.15
C PRO A 103 3.74 -5.62 14.20
N ALA A 104 4.37 -5.91 13.05
CA ALA A 104 5.75 -6.33 13.00
C ALA A 104 6.68 -5.27 13.64
N ALA A 105 7.53 -5.71 14.58
CA ALA A 105 8.48 -4.83 15.25
C ALA A 105 9.54 -4.28 14.28
N ASP A 106 9.99 -5.11 13.34
CA ASP A 106 10.93 -4.71 12.30
C ASP A 106 10.17 -4.22 11.07
N LYS A 107 9.83 -2.93 11.08
CA LYS A 107 9.16 -2.28 9.94
C LYS A 107 9.82 -0.95 9.59
N LYS A 108 9.90 -0.66 8.29
CA LYS A 108 10.50 0.56 7.74
C LYS A 108 9.53 1.24 6.78
N LEU A 109 9.39 2.56 6.88
CA LEU A 109 8.68 3.40 5.91
C LEU A 109 9.66 4.41 5.33
N PHE A 110 9.86 4.37 4.02
CA PHE A 110 10.72 5.30 3.30
C PHE A 110 9.88 6.19 2.40
N TRP A 111 9.96 7.49 2.64
CA TRP A 111 9.29 8.52 1.86
C TRP A 111 10.22 9.05 0.76
N ILE A 112 9.76 9.03 -0.48
CA ILE A 112 10.40 9.73 -1.59
C ILE A 112 9.84 11.16 -1.60
N GLU A 113 10.64 12.10 -1.10
CA GLU A 113 10.24 13.51 -0.90
C GLU A 113 10.39 14.38 -2.17
N ASN A 114 11.39 14.09 -3.01
CA ASN A 114 11.74 14.91 -4.20
C ASN A 114 11.19 14.33 -5.52
N SER A 115 9.89 14.03 -5.57
CA SER A 115 9.22 13.50 -6.76
C SER A 115 8.30 14.53 -7.41
N THR A 116 8.11 14.44 -8.73
CA THR A 116 7.16 15.27 -9.50
C THR A 116 5.68 14.90 -9.27
N ARG A 117 5.36 14.36 -8.08
CA ARG A 117 4.06 13.82 -7.68
C ARG A 117 3.60 12.60 -8.47
N ARG A 118 4.52 11.94 -9.19
CA ARG A 118 4.20 10.79 -10.03
C ARG A 118 4.41 9.52 -9.24
N ARG A 119 3.34 8.75 -9.07
CA ARG A 119 3.39 7.38 -8.56
C ARG A 119 4.45 6.51 -9.26
N TRP A 120 4.72 6.78 -10.53
CA TRP A 120 5.73 6.09 -11.34
C TRP A 120 7.17 6.33 -10.88
N ASP A 121 7.45 7.45 -10.22
CA ASP A 121 8.77 7.70 -9.64
C ASP A 121 9.09 6.66 -8.55
N GLY A 122 8.07 6.24 -7.79
CA GLY A 122 8.23 5.19 -6.78
C GLY A 122 8.47 3.80 -7.36
N TYR A 123 7.82 3.41 -8.45
CA TYR A 123 8.12 2.11 -9.09
C TYR A 123 9.48 2.10 -9.80
N ASN A 124 9.96 3.26 -10.24
CA ASN A 124 11.29 3.40 -10.85
C ASN A 124 12.39 3.71 -9.84
N TYR A 125 12.08 3.80 -8.54
CA TYR A 125 13.05 4.17 -7.52
C TYR A 125 14.15 3.11 -7.35
N PHE A 126 13.80 1.85 -7.12
CA PHE A 126 14.80 0.79 -6.88
C PHE A 126 15.72 0.49 -8.07
N PRO A 127 15.29 0.61 -9.34
CA PRO A 127 16.23 0.58 -10.47
C PRO A 127 17.34 1.65 -10.40
N GLN A 128 17.08 2.80 -9.78
CA GLN A 128 18.04 3.91 -9.67
C GLN A 128 18.76 3.94 -8.32
N HIS A 129 18.12 3.45 -7.28
CA HIS A 129 18.57 3.43 -5.89
C HIS A 129 18.26 2.07 -5.26
N PRO A 130 18.97 0.99 -5.67
CA PRO A 130 18.69 -0.36 -5.20
C PRO A 130 19.12 -0.60 -3.75
N GLU A 131 20.01 0.23 -3.21
CA GLU A 131 20.69 0.04 -1.92
C GLU A 131 19.71 -0.21 -0.77
N PRO A 132 18.62 0.59 -0.57
CA PRO A 132 17.70 0.37 0.54
C PRO A 132 16.97 -0.97 0.46
N MET A 133 16.73 -1.50 -0.74
CA MET A 133 16.10 -2.80 -0.95
C MET A 133 17.10 -3.94 -0.71
N ILE A 134 18.33 -3.81 -1.21
CA ILE A 134 19.39 -4.78 -1.01
C ILE A 134 19.73 -4.90 0.47
N GLU A 135 19.95 -3.78 1.16
CA GLU A 135 20.21 -3.76 2.61
C GLU A 135 19.09 -4.43 3.42
N TRP A 136 17.84 -4.21 3.01
CA TRP A 136 16.69 -4.84 3.65
C TRP A 136 16.73 -6.36 3.50
N PHE A 137 16.97 -6.87 2.29
CA PHE A 137 17.07 -8.30 2.07
C PHE A 137 18.31 -8.91 2.73
N ASP A 138 19.47 -8.25 2.66
CA ASP A 138 20.71 -8.70 3.33
C ASP A 138 20.54 -8.83 4.84
N LYS A 139 19.74 -7.96 5.47
CA LYS A 139 19.42 -8.06 6.90
C LYS A 139 18.57 -9.29 7.23
N HIS A 140 17.62 -9.64 6.37
CA HIS A 140 16.56 -10.61 6.68
C HIS A 140 16.71 -11.98 6.01
N MET A 141 17.59 -12.13 5.03
CA MET A 141 17.75 -13.36 4.23
C MET A 141 19.01 -14.17 4.56
N LYS A 142 19.72 -13.81 5.64
CA LYS A 142 20.89 -14.55 6.15
C LYS A 142 20.55 -15.90 6.77
#